data_AF-A0A1M4ER81-F1
#
_entry.id   AF-A0A1M4ER81-F1
#
_cell.length_a   1.000
_cell.length_b   1.000
_cell.length_c   1.000
_cell.angle_alpha   90.00
_cell.angle_beta   90.00
_cell.angle_gamma   90.00
#
_symmetry.space_group_name_H-M   'P 1'
#
loop_
_entity.id
_entity.type
_entity.pdbx_description
1 polymer ?
#
loop_
_entity_poly.entity_id
_entity_poly.type
_entity_poly.pdbx_seq_one_letter_code
_entity_poly.pdbx_strand_id
1 'polypeptide(L)'
;MGGSDVMVNLRLGEPATILLYVLGRFHYEIDELKAAESQVIGYRPLGSASASSPAGNHASGTAVSIRPDWYPAGSRGNFFTHQAVVLRDVLLECEGVVRWGGDDDRPDESRFSIDVPPGDERLHRVAAKIRAWNGEPGQGAGAAQSPFDTERRKAARKLQLQQTRD
;
A
#
# COMPACT_ATOMS: atom_id res chain seq x y z
N MET A 1 7.46 7.54 22.98
CA MET A 1 6.71 6.41 22.41
C MET A 1 5.42 6.97 21.84
N GLY A 2 5.35 7.18 20.52
CA GLY A 2 4.15 7.65 19.84
C GLY A 2 3.79 6.61 18.79
N GLY A 3 3.05 5.59 19.19
CA GLY A 3 2.37 4.72 18.24
C GLY A 3 1.11 5.45 17.82
N SER A 4 0.97 5.73 16.53
CA SER A 4 -0.32 6.19 15.99
C SER A 4 -1.36 5.10 16.27
N ASP A 5 -2.39 5.44 17.05
CA ASP A 5 -3.48 4.52 17.47
C ASP A 5 -4.48 4.28 16.32
N VAL A 6 -3.96 4.17 15.10
CA VAL A 6 -4.75 3.96 13.88
C VAL A 6 -5.16 2.49 13.84
N MET A 7 -6.42 2.23 14.16
CA MET A 7 -7.01 0.89 14.06
C MET A 7 -7.54 0.63 12.64
N VAL A 8 -7.15 -0.51 12.05
CA VAL A 8 -7.61 -0.94 10.73
C VAL A 8 -7.98 -2.42 10.73
N ASN A 9 -9.18 -2.73 10.23
CA ASN A 9 -9.65 -4.12 10.11
C ASN A 9 -9.14 -4.72 8.81
N LEU A 10 -8.31 -5.76 8.89
CA LEU A 10 -7.71 -6.44 7.74
C LEU A 10 -7.83 -7.96 7.85
N ARG A 11 -7.70 -8.64 6.71
CA ARG A 11 -7.56 -10.08 6.69
C ARG A 11 -6.26 -10.47 7.39
N LEU A 12 -6.38 -11.28 8.44
CA LEU A 12 -5.25 -11.77 9.22
C LEU A 12 -4.23 -12.50 8.34
N GLY A 13 -2.97 -12.45 8.76
CA GLY A 13 -1.86 -13.13 8.10
C GLY A 13 -1.04 -12.21 7.19
N GLU A 14 -0.71 -12.71 6.00
CA GLU A 14 0.18 -12.05 5.05
C GLU A 14 -0.40 -10.74 4.50
N PRO A 15 -1.69 -10.64 4.11
CA PRO A 15 -2.28 -9.37 3.69
C PRO A 15 -2.16 -8.28 4.75
N ALA A 16 -2.51 -8.58 6.01
CA ALA A 16 -2.35 -7.63 7.11
C ALA A 16 -0.89 -7.20 7.29
N THR A 17 0.06 -8.14 7.24
CA THR A 17 1.50 -7.83 7.39
C THR A 17 1.96 -6.82 6.34
N ILE A 18 1.56 -7.02 5.09
CA ILE A 18 1.99 -6.20 3.96
C ILE A 18 1.27 -4.84 3.93
N LEU A 19 -0.04 -4.81 4.19
CA LEU A 19 -0.79 -3.55 4.18
C LEU A 19 -0.43 -2.67 5.38
N LEU A 20 -0.16 -3.25 6.56
CA LEU A 20 0.37 -2.50 7.70
C LEU A 20 1.75 -1.92 7.42
N TYR A 21 2.59 -2.65 6.66
CA TYR A 21 3.86 -2.12 6.19
C TYR A 21 3.68 -0.88 5.30
N VAL A 22 2.77 -0.92 4.32
CA VAL A 22 2.45 0.23 3.47
C VAL A 22 1.98 1.41 4.32
N LEU A 23 1.09 1.19 5.28
CA LEU A 23 0.61 2.23 6.20
C LEU A 23 1.74 2.83 7.05
N GLY A 24 2.65 2.00 7.56
CA GLY A 24 3.81 2.46 8.33
C GLY A 24 4.75 3.33 7.49
N ARG A 25 5.09 2.88 6.27
CA ARG A 25 5.91 3.67 5.33
C ARG A 25 5.25 4.99 4.98
N PHE A 26 3.95 4.99 4.73
CA PHE A 26 3.19 6.21 4.50
C PHE A 26 3.28 7.16 5.70
N HIS A 27 2.98 6.66 6.91
CA HIS A 27 2.94 7.44 8.13
C HIS A 27 4.28 8.13 8.44
N TYR A 28 5.40 7.44 8.22
CA TYR A 28 6.72 7.98 8.57
C TYR A 28 7.41 8.76 7.46
N GLU A 29 7.12 8.49 6.18
CA GLU A 29 7.89 9.07 5.06
C GLU A 29 7.07 9.98 4.14
N ILE A 30 5.75 9.92 4.21
CA ILE A 30 4.86 10.71 3.36
C ILE A 30 4.11 11.74 4.20
N ASP A 31 3.29 11.27 5.14
CA ASP A 31 2.50 12.12 6.03
C ASP A 31 1.93 11.31 7.21
N GLU A 32 1.94 11.90 8.40
CA GLU A 32 1.57 11.27 9.66
C GLU A 32 0.08 10.91 9.71
N LEU A 33 -0.25 9.62 9.63
CA LEU A 33 -1.60 9.11 9.91
C LEU A 33 -1.98 9.32 11.38
N LYS A 34 -3.08 10.04 11.60
CA LYS A 34 -3.63 10.32 12.93
C LYS A 34 -4.78 9.36 13.25
N ALA A 35 -4.87 8.96 14.51
CA ALA A 35 -5.93 8.08 15.01
C ALA A 35 -7.32 8.74 14.95
N ALA A 36 -7.37 10.08 15.02
CA ALA A 36 -8.60 10.83 14.87
C ALA A 36 -9.12 10.77 13.43
N GLU A 37 -10.42 10.48 13.29
CA GLU A 37 -11.21 10.67 12.06
C GLU A 37 -10.97 9.70 10.90
N SER A 38 -10.95 8.38 11.16
CA SER A 38 -11.10 7.36 10.10
C SER A 38 -10.12 7.53 8.92
N GLN A 39 -8.91 8.02 9.18
CA GLN A 39 -7.90 8.30 8.14
C GLN A 39 -7.43 7.03 7.42
N VAL A 40 -7.78 5.86 7.91
CA VAL A 40 -7.53 4.59 7.25
C VAL A 40 -8.80 3.76 7.26
N ILE A 41 -9.21 3.29 6.09
CA ILE A 41 -10.33 2.38 5.93
C ILE A 41 -9.81 1.03 5.43
N GLY A 42 -10.00 -0.02 6.21
CA GLY A 42 -9.71 -1.40 5.82
C GLY A 42 -10.97 -2.10 5.32
N TYR A 43 -11.41 -3.13 6.06
CA TYR A 43 -12.61 -3.89 5.76
C TYR A 43 -13.85 -3.00 5.60
N ARG A 44 -14.59 -3.22 4.52
CA ARG A 44 -15.92 -2.66 4.27
C ARG A 44 -16.79 -3.74 3.64
N PRO A 45 -18.04 -3.96 4.11
CA PRO A 45 -18.97 -4.89 3.47
C PRO A 45 -19.15 -4.59 1.97
N LEU A 46 -19.28 -5.63 1.15
CA LEU A 46 -19.37 -5.52 -0.30
C LEU A 46 -20.60 -4.72 -0.78
N GLY A 47 -21.72 -4.80 -0.06
CA GLY A 47 -22.99 -4.20 -0.48
C GLY A 47 -23.48 -4.80 -1.80
N SER A 48 -23.85 -3.95 -2.75
CA SER A 48 -24.30 -4.33 -4.10
C SER A 48 -23.18 -4.36 -5.15
N ALA A 49 -21.93 -4.10 -4.77
CA ALA A 49 -20.81 -4.09 -5.69
C ALA A 49 -20.39 -5.51 -6.10
N SER A 50 -19.70 -5.63 -7.24
CA SER A 50 -19.12 -6.91 -7.66
C SER A 50 -17.92 -7.29 -6.79
N ALA A 51 -17.79 -8.58 -6.46
CA ALA A 51 -16.60 -9.11 -5.79
C ALA A 51 -15.31 -8.96 -6.60
N SER A 52 -15.42 -8.83 -7.94
CA SER A 52 -14.28 -8.55 -8.82
C SER A 52 -13.92 -7.06 -8.92
N SER A 53 -14.75 -6.18 -8.34
CA SER A 53 -14.46 -4.74 -8.31
C SER A 53 -13.48 -4.40 -7.17
N PRO A 54 -12.89 -3.19 -7.14
CA PRO A 54 -12.10 -2.73 -6.01
C PRO A 54 -12.78 -2.86 -4.64
N ALA A 55 -14.12 -2.78 -4.58
CA ALA A 55 -14.88 -3.00 -3.35
C ALA A 55 -14.74 -4.43 -2.81
N GLY A 56 -14.52 -5.42 -3.68
CA GLY A 56 -14.22 -6.81 -3.31
C GLY A 56 -12.95 -6.97 -2.48
N ASN A 57 -11.93 -6.14 -2.73
CA ASN A 57 -10.69 -6.18 -1.96
C ASN A 57 -10.93 -5.64 -0.53
N HIS A 58 -11.74 -4.59 -0.37
CA HIS A 58 -12.17 -4.15 0.97
C HIS A 58 -13.04 -5.21 1.66
N ALA A 59 -13.98 -5.83 0.95
CA ALA A 59 -14.86 -6.86 1.50
C ALA A 59 -14.13 -8.14 1.91
N SER A 60 -12.99 -8.44 1.28
CA SER A 60 -12.12 -9.56 1.67
C SER A 60 -11.06 -9.19 2.71
N GLY A 61 -10.96 -7.91 3.10
CA GLY A 61 -9.95 -7.40 4.04
C GLY A 61 -8.55 -7.30 3.45
N THR A 62 -8.44 -7.22 2.12
CA THR A 62 -7.17 -7.18 1.35
C THR A 62 -6.90 -5.82 0.70
N ALA A 63 -7.59 -4.78 1.14
CA ALA A 63 -7.33 -3.39 0.74
C ALA A 63 -7.36 -2.43 1.94
N VAL A 64 -6.65 -1.31 1.78
CA VAL A 64 -6.75 -0.12 2.62
C VAL A 64 -6.95 1.12 1.76
N SER A 65 -7.72 2.08 2.26
CA SER A 65 -7.78 3.45 1.75
C SER A 65 -7.23 4.40 2.79
N ILE A 66 -6.23 5.18 2.41
CA ILE A 66 -5.58 6.19 3.25
C ILE A 66 -6.20 7.55 2.92
N ARG A 67 -6.73 8.25 3.93
CA ARG A 67 -7.33 9.58 3.87
C ARG A 67 -8.18 9.79 2.61
N PRO A 68 -9.24 9.00 2.39
CA PRO A 68 -10.04 9.06 1.17
C PRO A 68 -10.68 10.43 0.92
N ASP A 69 -10.92 11.23 1.96
CA ASP A 69 -11.42 12.61 1.82
C ASP A 69 -10.36 13.58 1.25
N TRP A 70 -9.08 13.25 1.41
CA TRP A 70 -7.95 14.05 0.90
C TRP A 70 -7.53 13.58 -0.49
N TYR A 71 -7.75 12.30 -0.78
CA TYR A 71 -7.42 11.64 -2.04
C TYR A 71 -8.68 11.04 -2.69
N PRO A 72 -9.66 11.88 -3.08
CA PRO A 72 -10.97 11.40 -3.52
C PRO A 72 -10.88 10.62 -4.84
N ALA A 73 -11.66 9.55 -4.94
CA ALA A 73 -11.72 8.72 -6.14
C ALA A 73 -12.15 9.50 -7.39
N GLY A 74 -11.39 9.39 -8.46
CA GLY A 74 -11.47 10.15 -9.70
C GLY A 74 -10.49 11.32 -9.76
N SER A 75 -9.83 11.69 -8.66
CA SER A 75 -8.79 12.72 -8.62
C SER A 75 -7.41 12.14 -8.85
N ARG A 76 -6.54 12.91 -9.51
CA ARG A 76 -5.13 12.57 -9.79
C ARG A 76 -4.23 13.74 -9.42
N GLY A 77 -3.01 13.45 -8.96
CA GLY A 77 -2.02 14.46 -8.60
C GLY A 77 -2.23 15.05 -7.22
N ASN A 78 -2.85 14.31 -6.30
CA ASN A 78 -3.05 14.77 -4.93
C ASN A 78 -1.78 14.60 -4.07
N PHE A 79 -0.82 13.79 -4.52
CA PHE A 79 0.51 13.68 -3.93
C PHE A 79 1.51 14.64 -4.56
N PHE A 80 2.40 15.21 -3.75
CA PHE A 80 3.56 15.91 -4.28
C PHE A 80 4.49 14.93 -5.00
N THR A 81 5.28 15.43 -5.97
CA THR A 81 6.18 14.59 -6.78
C THR A 81 7.13 13.73 -5.94
N HIS A 82 7.66 14.27 -4.84
CA HIS A 82 8.55 13.52 -3.95
C HIS A 82 7.82 12.42 -3.16
N GLN A 83 6.58 12.69 -2.71
CA GLN A 83 5.74 11.69 -2.04
C GLN A 83 5.37 10.55 -2.98
N ALA A 84 5.05 10.87 -4.23
CA ALA A 84 4.80 9.87 -5.26
C ALA A 84 6.04 8.98 -5.50
N VAL A 85 7.26 9.54 -5.48
CA VAL A 85 8.50 8.74 -5.59
C VAL A 85 8.64 7.76 -4.42
N VAL A 86 8.39 8.21 -3.18
CA VAL A 86 8.42 7.34 -1.99
C VAL A 86 7.38 6.23 -2.08
N LEU A 87 6.14 6.57 -2.43
CA LEU A 87 5.04 5.60 -2.60
C LEU A 87 5.41 4.52 -3.63
N ARG A 88 6.05 4.92 -4.74
CA ARG A 88 6.53 3.99 -5.77
C ARG A 88 7.62 3.05 -5.27
N ASP A 89 8.52 3.53 -4.43
CA ASP A 89 9.54 2.69 -3.80
C ASP A 89 8.92 1.70 -2.82
N VAL A 90 7.89 2.11 -2.06
CA VAL A 90 7.13 1.19 -1.18
C VAL A 90 6.50 0.06 -1.98
N LEU A 91 5.87 0.34 -3.13
CA LEU A 91 5.30 -0.71 -4.00
C LEU A 91 6.37 -1.65 -4.55
N LEU A 92 7.57 -1.12 -4.86
CA LEU A 92 8.72 -1.90 -5.30
C LEU A 92 9.24 -2.81 -4.17
N GLU A 93 9.29 -2.32 -2.93
CA GLU A 93 9.62 -3.12 -1.75
C GLU A 93 8.56 -4.20 -1.48
N CYS A 94 7.31 -3.96 -1.85
CA CYS A 94 6.27 -5.00 -1.86
C CYS A 94 6.38 -5.98 -3.05
N GLU A 95 7.41 -5.88 -3.90
CA GLU A 95 7.67 -6.78 -5.03
C GLU A 95 6.46 -6.96 -5.98
N GLY A 96 5.63 -5.91 -6.10
CA GLY A 96 4.44 -5.93 -6.96
C GLY A 96 3.25 -6.70 -6.42
N VAL A 97 3.27 -7.21 -5.19
CA VAL A 97 2.09 -7.87 -4.57
C VAL A 97 1.04 -6.88 -4.10
N VAL A 98 1.37 -5.59 -4.05
CA VAL A 98 0.46 -4.48 -3.76
C VAL A 98 0.31 -3.64 -5.02
N ARG A 99 -0.94 -3.29 -5.34
CA ARG A 99 -1.30 -2.32 -6.37
C ARG A 99 -1.80 -1.04 -5.74
N TRP A 100 -1.47 0.09 -6.37
CA TRP A 100 -1.97 1.41 -6.01
C TRP A 100 -3.10 1.83 -6.95
N GLY A 101 -4.25 2.18 -6.38
CA GLY A 101 -5.42 2.63 -7.13
C GLY A 101 -5.20 3.94 -7.90
N GLY A 102 -4.15 4.70 -7.58
CA GLY A 102 -3.75 5.87 -8.37
C GLY A 102 -3.39 5.53 -9.82
N ASP A 103 -3.04 4.28 -10.13
CA ASP A 103 -2.76 3.81 -11.49
C ASP A 103 -3.99 3.39 -12.29
N ASP A 104 -5.17 3.37 -11.68
CA ASP A 104 -6.42 3.03 -12.38
C ASP A 104 -6.82 4.06 -13.42
N ASP A 105 -7.60 3.60 -14.41
CA ASP A 105 -8.29 4.45 -15.39
C ASP A 105 -9.13 5.52 -14.69
N ARG A 106 -9.91 5.10 -13.69
CA ARG A 106 -10.51 6.00 -12.70
C ARG A 106 -9.63 5.98 -11.44
N PRO A 107 -8.71 6.95 -11.29
CA PRO A 107 -7.71 6.91 -10.24
C PRO A 107 -8.35 6.95 -8.85
N ASP A 108 -7.81 6.18 -7.94
CA ASP A 108 -8.14 6.19 -6.52
C ASP A 108 -6.83 6.22 -5.74
N GLU A 109 -6.24 7.41 -5.63
CA GLU A 109 -4.93 7.61 -5.01
C GLU A 109 -4.92 7.27 -3.51
N SER A 110 -6.10 7.13 -2.88
CA SER A 110 -6.23 6.65 -1.51
C SER A 110 -5.94 5.15 -1.34
N ARG A 111 -6.19 4.34 -2.39
CA ARG A 111 -6.37 2.90 -2.24
C ARG A 111 -5.11 2.09 -2.55
N PHE A 112 -4.84 1.11 -1.70
CA PHE A 112 -3.83 0.08 -1.87
C PHE A 112 -4.46 -1.29 -1.65
N SER A 113 -4.20 -2.25 -2.53
CA SER A 113 -4.76 -3.59 -2.41
C SER A 113 -3.77 -4.68 -2.77
N ILE A 114 -3.94 -5.87 -2.19
CA ILE A 114 -3.24 -7.06 -2.63
C ILE A 114 -3.67 -7.38 -4.07
N ASP A 115 -2.68 -7.64 -4.92
CA ASP A 115 -2.84 -7.76 -6.38
C ASP A 115 -2.41 -9.13 -6.92
N VAL A 116 -2.45 -10.13 -6.05
CA VAL A 116 -2.10 -11.51 -6.36
C VAL A 116 -3.19 -12.44 -5.84
N PRO A 117 -3.42 -13.59 -6.50
CA PRO A 117 -4.43 -14.54 -6.06
C PRO A 117 -4.08 -15.11 -4.67
N PRO A 118 -5.09 -15.59 -3.93
CA PRO A 118 -4.86 -16.29 -2.67
C PRO A 118 -3.88 -17.46 -2.85
N GLY A 119 -2.86 -17.54 -1.99
CA GLY A 119 -1.85 -18.60 -2.02
C GLY A 119 -0.67 -18.35 -2.96
N ASP A 120 -0.57 -17.19 -3.62
CA ASP A 120 0.61 -16.82 -4.40
C ASP A 120 1.86 -16.76 -3.50
N GLU A 121 2.92 -17.48 -3.87
CA GLU A 121 4.16 -17.58 -3.11
C GLU A 121 4.85 -16.22 -2.88
N ARG A 122 4.62 -15.23 -3.77
CA ARG A 122 5.15 -13.87 -3.59
C ARG A 122 4.57 -13.22 -2.35
N LEU A 123 3.29 -13.48 -2.03
CA LEU A 123 2.65 -12.93 -0.83
C LEU A 123 3.36 -13.43 0.44
N HIS A 124 3.65 -14.72 0.49
CA HIS A 124 4.40 -15.35 1.59
C HIS A 124 5.80 -14.77 1.72
N ARG A 125 6.54 -14.69 0.60
CA ARG A 125 7.91 -14.19 0.55
C ARG A 125 8.01 -12.74 1.03
N VAL A 126 7.13 -11.86 0.54
CA VAL A 126 7.13 -10.44 0.92
C VAL A 126 6.75 -10.28 2.39
N ALA A 127 5.75 -11.01 2.88
CA ALA A 127 5.40 -10.98 4.30
C ALA A 127 6.54 -11.48 5.21
N ALA A 128 7.23 -12.55 4.81
CA ALA A 128 8.40 -13.07 5.55
C ALA A 128 9.54 -12.04 5.58
N LYS A 129 9.83 -11.40 4.44
CA LYS A 129 10.83 -10.32 4.34
C LYS A 129 10.50 -9.16 5.29
N ILE A 130 9.26 -8.68 5.27
CA ILE A 130 8.82 -7.59 6.17
C ILE A 130 8.95 -7.98 7.64
N ARG A 131 8.61 -9.23 8.00
CA ARG A 131 8.78 -9.72 9.38
C ARG A 131 10.26 -9.79 9.79
N ALA A 132 11.14 -10.21 8.89
CA ALA A 132 12.58 -10.23 9.15
C ALA A 132 13.12 -8.82 9.43
N TRP A 133 12.71 -7.83 8.62
CA TRP A 133 13.05 -6.42 8.86
C TRP A 133 12.57 -5.89 10.21
N ASN A 134 11.38 -6.28 10.65
CA ASN A 134 10.85 -5.88 11.96
C ASN A 134 11.60 -6.55 13.13
N GLY A 135 12.29 -7.67 12.89
CA GLY A 135 13.10 -8.39 13.88
C GLY A 135 14.53 -7.86 14.03
N GLU A 136 15.04 -7.09 13.06
CA GLU A 136 16.44 -6.62 13.00
C GLU A 136 16.52 -5.08 12.89
N PRO A 137 16.67 -4.36 14.02
CA PRO A 137 16.83 -2.91 14.01
C PRO A 137 18.03 -2.48 13.15
N GLY A 138 17.78 -1.65 12.12
CA GLY A 138 18.81 -1.08 11.25
C GLY A 138 19.01 -1.78 9.88
N GLN A 139 18.37 -2.92 9.65
CA GLN A 139 18.35 -3.62 8.34
C GLN A 139 17.02 -3.48 7.60
N GLY A 140 16.09 -2.70 8.16
CA GLY A 140 14.72 -2.59 7.68
C GLY A 140 14.54 -1.74 6.42
N ALA A 141 13.29 -1.67 5.97
CA ALA A 141 12.88 -0.84 4.84
C ALA A 141 13.39 0.60 4.93
N GLY A 142 13.87 1.14 3.80
CA GLY A 142 14.43 2.50 3.72
C GLY A 142 15.81 2.70 4.32
N ALA A 143 16.41 1.69 4.98
CA ALA A 143 17.74 1.83 5.60
C ALA A 143 18.91 1.69 4.63
N ALA A 144 18.72 1.03 3.48
CA ALA A 144 19.82 0.65 2.58
C ALA A 144 19.90 1.45 1.26
N GLN A 145 18.78 1.99 0.75
CA GLN A 145 18.74 2.61 -0.59
C GLN A 145 17.74 3.77 -0.63
N SER A 146 18.10 4.86 -1.31
CA SER A 146 17.24 6.04 -1.43
C SER A 146 16.17 5.82 -2.50
N PRO A 147 14.90 6.17 -2.24
CA PRO A 147 13.84 6.18 -3.27
C PRO A 147 14.17 7.06 -4.49
N PHE A 148 15.07 8.04 -4.31
CA PHE A 148 15.47 8.99 -5.34
C PHE A 148 16.61 8.48 -6.23
N ASP A 149 17.21 7.33 -5.91
CA ASP A 149 18.26 6.73 -6.73
C ASP A 149 17.73 6.38 -8.12
N THR A 150 18.55 6.62 -9.15
CA THR A 150 18.12 6.48 -10.55
C THR A 150 17.66 5.05 -10.86
N GLU A 151 18.39 4.04 -10.37
CA GLU A 151 18.04 2.63 -10.61
C GLU A 151 16.76 2.22 -9.87
N ARG A 152 16.55 2.73 -8.66
CA ARG A 152 15.30 2.52 -7.90
C ARG A 152 14.10 3.11 -8.63
N ARG A 153 14.22 4.35 -9.12
CA ARG A 153 13.17 5.00 -9.92
C ARG A 153 12.86 4.25 -11.22
N LYS A 154 13.88 3.74 -11.92
CA LYS A 154 13.70 2.91 -13.12
C LYS A 154 12.96 1.62 -12.81
N ALA A 155 13.35 0.92 -11.74
CA ALA A 155 12.71 -0.32 -11.31
C ALA A 155 11.24 -0.09 -10.93
N ALA A 156 10.94 0.97 -10.17
CA ALA A 156 9.56 1.30 -9.80
C ALA A 156 8.70 1.69 -11.02
N ARG A 157 9.26 2.41 -11.99
CA ARG A 157 8.57 2.70 -13.26
C ARG A 157 8.30 1.43 -14.07
N LYS A 158 9.24 0.49 -14.10
CA LYS A 158 9.05 -0.81 -14.77
C LYS A 158 7.90 -1.57 -14.12
N LEU A 159 7.83 -1.61 -12.79
CA LEU A 159 6.74 -2.24 -12.06
C LEU A 159 5.39 -1.58 -12.38
N GLN A 160 5.31 -0.25 -12.36
CA GLN A 160 4.09 0.47 -12.74
C GLN A 160 3.60 0.08 -14.15
N LEU A 161 4.51 -0.02 -15.13
CA LEU A 161 4.17 -0.42 -16.49
C LEU A 161 3.70 -1.87 -16.60
N GLN A 162 4.10 -2.74 -15.67
CA GLN A 162 3.60 -4.12 -15.62
C GLN A 162 2.18 -4.14 -15.08
N GLN A 163 1.92 -3.46 -13.95
CA GLN A 163 0.62 -3.44 -13.27
C GLN A 163 -0.48 -2.64 -13.99
N THR A 164 -0.12 -1.83 -15.00
CA THR A 164 -1.09 -1.06 -15.82
C THR A 164 -1.44 -1.73 -17.14
N ARG A 165 -0.82 -2.87 -17.45
CA ARG A 165 -1.08 -3.65 -18.67
C ARG A 165 -2.03 -4.82 -18.46
N ASP A 166 -2.25 -5.19 -17.20
CA ASP A 166 -3.16 -6.26 -16.76
C ASP A 166 -4.56 -5.69 -16.46
#